data_AF-A0AAU3SY13-F1
#
_entry.id   AF-A0AAU3SY13-F1
#
_cell.length_a   1.000
_cell.length_b   1.000
_cell.length_c   1.000
_cell.angle_alpha   90.00
_cell.angle_beta   90.00
_cell.angle_gamma   90.00
#
_symmetry.space_group_name_H-M   'P 1'
#
loop_
_entity.id
_entity.type
_entity.pdbx_description
1 polymer ?
#
loop_
_entity_poly.entity_id
_entity_poly.type
_entity_poly.pdbx_seq_one_letter_code
_entity_poly.pdbx_strand_id
1 'polypeptide(L)'
;MIAPEVILRNTVTDADGDKANVTFEVYTANADGTPGTKVKLTDANTYGVLVSPFVASGSTAQVQVEYGRLKPRTDYLVHTSAFDGSLYETNWSPWARFRIDPYVTFPVGQSSSGIDSTAQTIEEFTRTNPGAAPAAAVASSSSSSSSSEGVSSSAPAFADFDKKNCSTADKKGRKLCFDFHKSDKARKVQRPEPGKTRETTQNFSTPGGNPAVDLVDWCTNAADGLDYMNRTEACLKDLGEGDLYFFDSDPQAPAIGRANFKFEQRLKTYRNKTESGSDFAEFDQQIVIIPTYIDPALQGVTMNWNVDSSCSACDSAGVQWQDDGANPTVGAHWTFDPTQTYSGRWGTMVTKWLGTGKEQIDLGWSVTATVDASVTASATADFGTSGVASMRELAPRCDNITPGAVTPGCVLPFFKPTYTVDTNLYPAAGAYYWLMQERMPDHAGAKRWDSLLHYLGPDTPVKNPNTGKPWTSGDSRGVVCPTSWTKHPADSVVSLTDCDEYAPASTHESGGFPGGVNQVASGDKCAQLYTDWTFNGVGNGSDDFGLLADIRTAKNGPSGTERCGRAAIDSAQNQGAFKKLQPSVWRLLDDDGFFVDTPGFAHCSGVAVTCTWRKV
;
A
#
# COMPACT_ATOMS: atom_id res chain seq x y z
N MET A 1 -4.79 26.87 31.64
CA MET A 1 -3.91 27.25 30.52
C MET A 1 -2.52 26.73 30.85
N ILE A 2 -2.28 25.49 30.45
CA ILE A 2 -1.12 24.68 30.80
C ILE A 2 -0.26 24.52 29.53
N ALA A 3 0.98 24.07 29.65
CA ALA A 3 1.97 24.22 28.60
C ALA A 3 3.12 23.23 28.79
N PRO A 4 3.86 22.86 27.74
CA PRO A 4 4.89 21.82 27.79
C PRO A 4 5.94 22.05 28.85
N GLU A 5 6.52 20.95 29.32
CA GLU A 5 7.76 21.01 30.07
C GLU A 5 8.87 21.57 29.16
N VAL A 6 9.68 22.49 29.68
CA VAL A 6 10.74 23.18 28.91
C VAL A 6 12.06 23.10 29.68
N ILE A 7 13.17 22.82 28.98
CA ILE A 7 14.51 22.93 29.55
C ILE A 7 15.17 24.19 28.98
N LEU A 8 15.49 25.14 29.86
CA LEU A 8 16.30 26.31 29.50
C LEU A 8 17.77 25.96 29.73
N ARG A 9 18.64 26.39 28.81
CA ARG A 9 20.07 26.09 28.82
C ARG A 9 20.89 27.33 28.52
N ASN A 10 22.02 27.47 29.21
CA ASN A 10 23.04 28.45 28.84
C ASN A 10 24.43 27.89 29.16
N THR A 11 25.43 28.22 28.34
CA THR A 11 26.83 27.89 28.60
C THR A 11 27.52 29.11 29.19
N VAL A 12 28.16 28.91 30.34
CA VAL A 12 28.84 29.97 31.08
C VAL A 12 30.32 29.65 31.19
N THR A 13 31.15 30.66 30.93
CA THR A 13 32.60 30.57 31.07
C THR A 13 33.02 31.57 32.12
N ASP A 14 33.50 31.06 33.24
CA ASP A 14 34.19 31.86 34.26
C ASP A 14 35.68 31.98 33.90
N ALA A 15 36.22 33.19 34.01
CA ALA A 15 37.59 33.53 33.58
C ALA A 15 38.66 32.91 34.48
N ASP A 16 38.34 32.72 35.76
CA ASP A 16 39.24 32.15 36.76
C ASP A 16 39.10 30.62 36.86
N GLY A 17 38.14 30.06 36.11
CA GLY A 17 37.90 28.62 35.96
C GLY A 17 36.99 28.04 37.03
N ASP A 18 36.35 28.89 37.83
CA ASP A 18 35.48 28.48 38.91
C ASP A 18 34.17 27.85 38.41
N LYS A 19 33.48 27.16 39.33
CA LYS A 19 32.14 26.65 39.04
C LYS A 19 31.16 27.79 39.18
N ALA A 20 30.20 27.88 38.27
CA ALA A 20 29.11 28.85 38.34
C ALA A 20 27.74 28.17 38.34
N ASN A 21 26.77 28.75 39.04
CA ASN A 21 25.36 28.49 38.76
C ASN A 21 24.75 29.63 37.95
N VAL A 22 23.60 29.38 37.33
CA VAL A 22 22.99 30.32 36.39
C VAL A 22 21.54 30.53 36.75
N THR A 23 21.18 31.80 36.93
CA THR A 23 19.80 32.24 37.11
C THR A 23 19.17 32.44 35.75
N PHE A 24 17.99 31.84 35.52
CA PHE A 24 17.19 31.97 34.32
C PHE A 24 15.95 32.80 34.61
N GLU A 25 15.72 33.81 33.78
CA GLU A 25 14.54 34.67 33.86
C GLU A 25 13.90 34.80 32.48
N VAL A 26 12.57 34.72 32.42
CA VAL A 26 11.81 34.70 31.17
C VAL A 26 10.71 35.76 31.18
N TYR A 27 10.54 36.42 30.04
CA TYR A 27 9.50 37.41 29.78
C TYR A 27 8.74 37.04 28.51
N THR A 28 7.46 37.42 28.40
CA THR A 28 6.80 37.45 27.08
C THR A 28 7.46 38.50 26.20
N ALA A 29 7.52 38.29 24.89
CA ALA A 29 7.98 39.32 23.95
C ALA A 29 6.81 40.23 23.53
N ASN A 30 7.05 41.53 23.52
CA ASN A 30 6.16 42.50 22.88
C ASN A 30 6.29 42.40 21.35
N ALA A 31 5.34 42.99 20.61
CA ALA A 31 5.35 42.98 19.14
C ALA A 31 6.62 43.64 18.53
N ASP A 32 7.24 44.57 19.25
CA ASP A 32 8.49 45.24 18.88
C ASP A 32 9.76 44.46 19.27
N GLY A 33 9.61 43.27 19.86
CA GLY A 33 10.71 42.41 20.30
C GLY A 33 11.30 42.76 21.66
N THR A 34 10.71 43.71 22.40
CA THR A 34 11.16 44.06 23.77
C THR A 34 10.53 43.15 24.83
N PRO A 35 11.14 43.04 26.04
CA PRO A 35 10.52 42.32 27.16
C PRO A 35 9.19 42.94 27.59
N GLY A 36 8.15 42.11 27.64
CA GLY A 36 6.81 42.45 28.14
C GLY A 36 6.65 42.05 29.60
N THR A 37 5.77 41.07 29.87
CA THR A 37 5.45 40.62 31.23
C THR A 37 6.41 39.51 31.68
N LYS A 38 6.98 39.66 32.87
CA LYS A 38 7.79 38.61 33.50
C LYS A 38 6.95 37.36 33.75
N VAL A 39 7.46 36.21 33.34
CA VAL A 39 6.86 34.91 33.62
C VAL A 39 7.39 34.40 34.95
N LYS A 40 6.48 34.03 35.86
CA LYS A 40 6.84 33.37 37.12
C LYS A 40 7.14 31.89 36.84
N LEU A 41 8.41 31.50 36.80
CA LEU A 41 8.85 30.14 36.47
C LEU A 41 8.71 29.14 37.62
N THR A 42 8.67 29.61 38.87
CA THR A 42 8.51 28.77 40.06
C THR A 42 7.87 29.57 41.20
N ASP A 43 7.22 28.87 42.13
CA ASP A 43 6.74 29.43 43.39
C ASP A 43 7.75 29.30 44.53
N ALA A 44 8.87 28.61 44.32
CA ALA A 44 9.88 28.33 45.35
C ALA A 44 10.69 29.56 45.80
N ASN A 45 10.63 30.67 45.06
CA ASN A 45 11.24 31.94 45.45
C ASN A 45 10.38 33.14 45.04
N THR A 46 10.60 34.27 45.71
CA THR A 46 9.84 35.52 45.51
C THR A 46 10.09 36.16 44.15
N TYR A 47 11.23 35.85 43.51
CA TYR A 47 11.60 36.39 42.22
C TYR A 47 11.01 35.60 41.05
N GLY A 48 10.48 34.40 41.28
CA GLY A 48 9.93 33.53 40.24
C GLY A 48 10.94 33.08 39.18
N VAL A 49 12.23 33.03 39.53
CA VAL A 49 13.33 32.61 38.63
C VAL A 49 13.79 31.19 38.95
N LEU A 50 14.42 30.51 38.00
CA LEU A 50 15.04 29.21 38.24
C LEU A 50 16.55 29.35 38.28
N VAL A 51 17.21 28.67 39.22
CA VAL A 51 18.67 28.69 39.37
C VAL A 51 19.19 27.28 39.14
N SER A 52 20.18 27.13 38.27
CA SER A 52 20.79 25.82 38.02
C SER A 52 21.62 25.34 39.22
N PRO A 53 21.98 24.05 39.27
CA PRO A 53 23.15 23.62 40.04
C PRO A 53 24.44 24.30 39.54
N PHE A 54 25.48 24.28 40.36
CA PHE A 54 26.83 24.70 39.96
C PHE A 54 27.39 23.76 38.87
N VAL A 55 27.89 24.35 37.79
CA VAL A 55 28.55 23.67 36.67
C VAL A 55 29.98 24.20 36.50
N ALA A 56 30.88 23.39 35.94
CA ALA A 56 32.25 23.85 35.67
C ALA A 56 32.26 24.93 34.57
N SER A 57 33.23 25.85 34.62
CA SER A 57 33.47 26.82 33.55
C SER A 57 33.52 26.13 32.17
N GLY A 58 32.81 26.68 31.19
CA GLY A 58 32.65 26.14 29.84
C GLY A 58 31.57 25.05 29.69
N SER A 59 30.90 24.64 30.78
CA SER A 59 29.82 23.65 30.74
C SER A 59 28.44 24.29 30.58
N THR A 60 27.45 23.51 30.14
CA THR A 60 26.06 23.95 30.01
C THR A 60 25.32 23.85 31.34
N ALA A 61 24.89 24.99 31.88
CA ALA A 61 23.89 25.07 32.94
C ALA A 61 22.50 24.85 32.37
N GLN A 62 21.62 24.18 33.11
CA GLN A 62 20.25 23.95 32.70
C GLN A 62 19.27 23.93 33.87
N VAL A 63 18.03 24.34 33.60
CA VAL A 63 16.90 24.27 34.53
C VAL A 63 15.68 23.67 33.84
N GLN A 64 14.93 22.86 34.57
CA GLN A 64 13.64 22.32 34.14
C GLN A 64 12.56 23.31 34.58
N VAL A 65 11.81 23.83 33.61
CA VAL A 65 10.65 24.67 33.87
C VAL A 65 9.46 23.76 34.15
N GLU A 66 8.81 23.98 35.29
CA GLU A 66 7.61 23.23 35.66
C GLU A 66 6.55 23.29 34.55
N TYR A 67 5.87 22.17 34.34
CA TYR A 67 4.74 22.07 33.40
C TYR A 67 3.70 23.16 33.68
N GLY A 68 3.23 23.84 32.64
CA GLY A 68 2.24 24.92 32.74
C GLY A 68 2.77 26.33 32.86
N ARG A 69 4.08 26.55 33.05
CA ARG A 69 4.64 27.90 33.22
C ARG A 69 4.82 28.68 31.91
N LEU A 70 5.12 28.01 30.80
CA LEU A 70 5.44 28.63 29.49
C LEU A 70 4.55 28.12 28.36
N LYS A 71 3.60 28.93 27.89
CA LYS A 71 2.56 28.59 26.90
C LYS A 71 3.11 28.34 25.48
N PRO A 72 2.59 27.35 24.73
CA PRO A 72 2.89 27.20 23.30
C PRO A 72 2.54 28.46 22.51
N ARG A 73 3.18 28.62 21.34
CA ARG A 73 3.01 29.72 20.39
C ARG A 73 3.21 31.14 20.93
N THR A 74 3.62 31.27 22.19
CA THR A 74 3.95 32.56 22.79
C THR A 74 5.41 32.84 22.52
N ASP A 75 5.69 34.04 22.01
CA ASP A 75 7.05 34.53 21.91
C ASP A 75 7.56 34.89 23.30
N TYR A 76 8.69 34.30 23.67
CA TYR A 76 9.37 34.54 24.94
C TYR A 76 10.76 35.12 24.69
N LEU A 77 11.23 35.85 25.67
CA LEU A 77 12.61 36.28 25.80
C LEU A 77 13.18 35.67 27.08
N VAL A 78 14.31 34.99 26.98
CA VAL A 78 15.08 34.49 28.12
C VAL A 78 16.41 35.21 28.19
N HIS A 79 16.83 35.52 29.40
CA HIS A 79 18.19 35.94 29.68
C HIS A 79 18.65 35.30 30.99
N THR A 80 19.94 35.42 31.28
CA THR A 80 20.57 34.73 32.40
C THR A 80 21.60 35.59 33.10
N SER A 81 21.86 35.30 34.36
CA SER A 81 22.96 35.88 35.14
C SER A 81 23.67 34.78 35.90
N ALA A 82 25.00 34.72 35.77
CA ALA A 82 25.83 33.72 36.44
C ALA A 82 26.31 34.18 37.83
N PHE A 83 26.56 33.21 38.72
CA PHE A 83 27.19 33.40 40.02
C PHE A 83 28.22 32.31 40.29
N ASP A 84 29.47 32.71 40.56
CA ASP A 84 30.63 31.83 40.72
C ASP A 84 30.85 31.32 42.16
N GLY A 85 30.00 31.73 43.10
CA GLY A 85 30.17 31.45 44.53
C GLY A 85 30.67 32.65 45.34
N SER A 86 31.16 33.69 44.68
CA SER A 86 31.70 34.91 45.27
C SER A 86 31.07 36.19 44.69
N LEU A 87 30.79 36.21 43.38
CA LEU A 87 30.28 37.37 42.66
C LEU A 87 29.19 36.96 41.67
N TYR A 88 28.17 37.80 41.54
CA TYR A 88 27.24 37.74 40.40
C TYR A 88 27.84 38.52 39.23
N GLU A 89 27.56 38.08 38.01
CA GLU A 89 27.78 38.92 36.83
C GLU A 89 27.08 40.26 37.02
N THR A 90 27.80 41.35 36.75
CA THR A 90 27.27 42.71 36.91
C THR A 90 26.21 43.05 35.86
N ASN A 91 26.18 42.30 34.75
CA ASN A 91 25.23 42.47 33.66
C ASN A 91 24.57 41.13 33.35
N TRP A 92 23.28 41.16 33.02
CA TRP A 92 22.59 40.00 32.46
C TRP A 92 23.05 39.74 31.03
N SER A 93 22.92 38.48 30.59
CA SER A 93 23.16 38.10 29.20
C SER A 93 22.18 38.81 28.25
N PRO A 94 22.51 38.94 26.96
CA PRO A 94 21.55 39.41 25.97
C PRO A 94 20.29 38.54 25.94
N TRP A 95 19.15 39.16 25.64
CA TRP A 95 17.90 38.45 25.45
C TRP A 95 17.98 37.48 24.26
N ALA A 96 17.64 36.22 24.50
CA ALA A 96 17.40 35.23 23.47
C ALA A 96 15.89 35.02 23.28
N ARG A 97 15.42 35.10 22.04
CA ARG A 97 14.01 34.83 21.70
C ARG A 97 13.79 33.35 21.46
N PHE A 98 12.71 32.81 22.00
CA PHE A 98 12.27 31.46 21.70
C PHE A 98 10.75 31.37 21.71
N ARG A 99 10.25 30.30 21.11
CA ARG A 99 8.84 29.96 21.05
C ARG A 99 8.72 28.44 21.08
N ILE A 100 7.64 27.94 21.67
CA ILE A 100 7.38 26.51 21.74
C ILE A 100 6.26 26.20 20.75
N ASP A 101 6.61 25.50 19.67
CA ASP A 101 5.66 25.07 18.66
C ASP A 101 5.55 23.54 18.64
N PRO A 102 4.34 22.98 18.49
CA PRO A 102 4.14 21.56 18.28
C PRO A 102 4.59 21.17 16.87
N TYR A 103 4.85 19.88 16.70
CA TYR A 103 5.15 19.31 15.39
C TYR A 103 3.91 19.27 14.50
N VAL A 104 2.76 18.95 15.09
CA VAL A 104 1.48 18.78 14.40
C VAL A 104 0.36 19.36 15.24
N THR A 105 -0.66 19.90 14.58
CA THR A 105 -1.83 20.51 15.23
C THR A 105 -3.10 19.99 14.63
N PHE A 106 -4.10 19.80 15.47
CA PHE A 106 -5.33 19.12 15.07
C PHE A 106 -6.51 19.49 15.98
N PRO A 107 -7.77 19.41 15.52
CA PRO A 107 -8.92 19.76 16.33
C PRO A 107 -9.32 18.62 17.29
N VAL A 108 -10.35 18.85 18.12
CA VAL A 108 -11.13 17.75 18.71
C VAL A 108 -11.61 16.77 17.64
N GLY A 109 -11.70 15.49 18.02
CA GLY A 109 -12.40 14.49 17.23
C GLY A 109 -13.87 14.89 16.98
N GLN A 110 -14.33 14.71 15.75
CA GLN A 110 -15.72 14.92 15.37
C GLN A 110 -16.61 13.81 15.94
N SER A 111 -17.92 14.05 15.98
CA SER A 111 -18.90 13.06 16.46
C SER A 111 -19.26 12.01 15.41
N SER A 112 -18.97 12.27 14.14
CA SER A 112 -19.22 11.36 13.02
C SER A 112 -18.19 11.53 11.91
N SER A 113 -18.08 10.53 11.05
CA SER A 113 -17.19 10.53 9.89
C SER A 113 -17.76 9.66 8.78
N GLY A 114 -17.50 10.06 7.53
CA GLY A 114 -17.78 9.25 6.33
C GLY A 114 -16.59 8.41 5.88
N ILE A 115 -15.46 8.43 6.60
CA ILE A 115 -14.27 7.64 6.25
C ILE A 115 -14.55 6.16 6.51
N ASP A 116 -14.46 5.36 5.46
CA ASP A 116 -14.40 3.91 5.54
C ASP A 116 -12.93 3.46 5.65
N SER A 117 -12.54 3.02 6.84
CA SER A 117 -11.16 2.63 7.15
C SER A 117 -10.68 1.39 6.42
N THR A 118 -11.60 0.55 5.91
CA THR A 118 -11.25 -0.69 5.21
C THR A 118 -11.54 -0.66 3.71
N ALA A 119 -12.09 0.45 3.20
CA ALA A 119 -12.31 0.65 1.78
C ALA A 119 -11.02 0.47 1.00
N GLN A 120 -11.07 -0.34 -0.05
CA GLN A 120 -9.97 -0.56 -0.96
C GLN A 120 -10.21 0.20 -2.25
N THR A 121 -9.16 0.77 -2.81
CA THR A 121 -9.20 1.40 -4.13
C THR A 121 -8.78 0.39 -5.18
N ILE A 122 -9.32 0.55 -6.38
CA ILE A 122 -8.85 -0.17 -7.56
C ILE A 122 -7.57 0.55 -8.02
N GLU A 123 -6.47 -0.18 -8.08
CA GLU A 123 -5.20 0.38 -8.55
C GLU A 123 -4.85 -0.20 -9.92
N GLU A 124 -4.38 0.69 -10.80
CA GLU A 124 -3.68 0.27 -12.01
C GLU A 124 -2.34 -0.35 -11.60
N PHE A 125 -1.99 -1.48 -12.19
CA PHE A 125 -0.69 -2.11 -11.98
C PHE A 125 -0.06 -2.49 -13.31
N THR A 126 1.27 -2.48 -13.36
CA THR A 126 2.00 -3.02 -14.50
C THR A 126 2.32 -4.47 -14.24
N ARG A 127 1.69 -5.38 -14.98
CA ARG A 127 1.99 -6.81 -14.91
C ARG A 127 3.41 -7.08 -15.38
N THR A 128 4.15 -7.87 -14.60
CA THR A 128 5.45 -8.38 -15.07
C THR A 128 5.25 -9.21 -16.33
N ASN A 129 6.05 -8.94 -17.36
CA ASN A 129 5.94 -9.68 -18.62
C ASN A 129 6.11 -11.18 -18.32
N PRO A 130 5.14 -12.03 -18.66
CA PRO A 130 5.31 -13.46 -18.44
C PRO A 130 6.44 -14.06 -19.30
N GLY A 131 6.90 -13.31 -20.30
CA GLY A 131 7.79 -13.82 -21.33
C GLY A 131 7.05 -14.82 -22.22
N ALA A 132 7.54 -14.98 -23.44
CA ALA A 132 7.32 -16.27 -24.09
C ALA A 132 8.09 -17.31 -23.25
N ALA A 133 7.46 -18.45 -22.94
CA ALA A 133 8.12 -19.56 -22.25
C ALA A 133 9.55 -19.73 -22.78
N PRO A 134 10.58 -19.82 -21.90
CA PRO A 134 11.97 -19.64 -22.28
C PRO A 134 12.33 -20.55 -23.45
N ALA A 135 12.68 -19.93 -24.58
CA ALA A 135 13.28 -20.63 -25.70
C ALA A 135 14.61 -21.21 -25.19
N ALA A 136 14.74 -22.54 -25.25
CA ALA A 136 16.03 -23.18 -25.10
C ALA A 136 17.02 -22.50 -26.06
N ALA A 137 18.14 -22.03 -25.50
CA ALA A 137 19.19 -21.35 -26.24
C ALA A 137 19.57 -22.15 -27.49
N VAL A 138 19.19 -21.64 -28.67
CA VAL A 138 19.86 -22.03 -29.92
C VAL A 138 20.96 -21.00 -30.14
N ALA A 139 22.18 -21.53 -30.08
CA ALA A 139 23.44 -20.81 -30.12
C ALA A 139 23.45 -19.67 -31.15
N SER A 140 23.79 -18.48 -30.65
CA SER A 140 24.28 -17.38 -31.46
C SER A 140 25.53 -17.83 -32.23
N SER A 141 25.42 -18.04 -33.54
CA SER A 141 26.54 -17.83 -34.44
C SER A 141 26.48 -16.39 -34.93
N SER A 142 27.46 -15.64 -34.48
CA SER A 142 27.82 -14.30 -34.89
C SER A 142 27.87 -14.14 -36.41
N SER A 143 27.19 -13.13 -36.95
CA SER A 143 27.84 -12.18 -37.84
C SER A 143 27.06 -10.86 -37.88
N SER A 144 27.74 -9.84 -37.39
CA SER A 144 27.43 -8.44 -37.60
C SER A 144 27.43 -8.11 -39.10
N SER A 145 26.37 -7.47 -39.59
CA SER A 145 26.54 -6.36 -40.53
C SER A 145 25.31 -5.45 -40.54
N SER A 146 25.63 -4.17 -40.50
CA SER A 146 24.78 -3.00 -40.62
C SER A 146 23.94 -2.96 -41.90
N SER A 147 22.85 -2.19 -41.81
CA SER A 147 22.29 -1.28 -42.83
C SER A 147 20.93 -1.63 -43.44
N SER A 148 20.20 -0.53 -43.65
CA SER A 148 19.08 -0.27 -44.55
C SER A 148 17.70 -0.85 -44.23
N GLU A 149 16.81 0.08 -43.90
CA GLU A 149 15.48 0.27 -44.52
C GLU A 149 15.12 -0.74 -45.62
N GLY A 150 14.05 -1.49 -45.36
CA GLY A 150 13.46 -2.42 -46.31
C GLY A 150 12.66 -3.52 -45.63
N VAL A 151 11.61 -3.18 -44.87
CA VAL A 151 10.74 -4.21 -44.29
C VAL A 151 9.74 -4.67 -45.36
N SER A 152 10.11 -5.75 -46.02
CA SER A 152 9.24 -6.62 -46.83
C SER A 152 8.01 -7.04 -46.02
N SER A 153 6.82 -6.73 -46.52
CA SER A 153 5.51 -7.11 -45.98
C SER A 153 5.12 -8.57 -46.30
N SER A 154 6.05 -9.51 -46.17
CA SER A 154 5.78 -10.93 -46.43
C SER A 154 5.06 -11.55 -45.23
N ALA A 155 3.93 -12.22 -45.49
CA ALA A 155 3.25 -13.04 -44.49
C ALA A 155 4.23 -14.09 -43.89
N PRO A 156 4.14 -14.40 -42.58
CA PRO A 156 5.09 -15.29 -41.94
C PRO A 156 5.01 -16.70 -42.54
N ALA A 157 6.16 -17.34 -42.67
CA ALA A 157 6.30 -18.72 -43.10
C ALA A 157 6.23 -19.67 -41.88
N PHE A 158 5.97 -20.95 -42.11
CA PHE A 158 5.91 -21.94 -41.02
C PHE A 158 7.20 -21.99 -40.19
N ALA A 159 8.35 -21.75 -40.82
CA ALA A 159 9.66 -21.77 -40.15
C ALA A 159 9.85 -20.62 -39.13
N ASP A 160 9.01 -19.59 -39.17
CA ASP A 160 9.09 -18.43 -38.26
C ASP A 160 8.46 -18.72 -36.88
N PHE A 161 7.73 -19.83 -36.73
CA PHE A 161 7.02 -20.20 -35.50
C PHE A 161 7.82 -21.17 -34.63
N ASP A 162 7.67 -21.04 -33.31
CA ASP A 162 8.15 -22.06 -32.37
C ASP A 162 7.36 -23.35 -32.58
N LYS A 163 8.06 -24.47 -32.75
CA LYS A 163 7.45 -25.79 -32.99
C LYS A 163 6.48 -26.17 -31.88
N LYS A 164 6.68 -25.69 -30.64
CA LYS A 164 5.77 -25.99 -29.51
C LYS A 164 4.39 -25.34 -29.67
N ASN A 165 4.30 -24.27 -30.45
CA ASN A 165 3.08 -23.51 -30.71
C ASN A 165 2.35 -24.03 -31.96
N CYS A 166 2.88 -25.08 -32.62
CA CYS A 166 2.35 -25.62 -33.86
C CYS A 166 1.86 -27.06 -33.71
N SER A 167 0.80 -27.39 -34.46
CA SER A 167 0.24 -28.72 -34.54
C SER A 167 1.17 -29.70 -35.25
N THR A 168 0.95 -30.99 -35.01
CA THR A 168 1.37 -32.02 -35.96
C THR A 168 0.63 -31.83 -37.30
N ALA A 169 1.20 -32.36 -38.37
CA ALA A 169 0.56 -32.29 -39.68
C ALA A 169 -0.72 -33.12 -39.72
N ASP A 170 -1.79 -32.57 -40.31
CA ASP A 170 -3.01 -33.32 -40.57
C ASP A 170 -2.84 -34.32 -41.74
N LYS A 171 -3.90 -35.06 -42.08
CA LYS A 171 -3.87 -36.05 -43.17
C LYS A 171 -3.53 -35.48 -44.55
N LYS A 172 -3.65 -34.16 -44.74
CA LYS A 172 -3.28 -33.45 -45.96
C LYS A 172 -1.90 -32.77 -45.85
N GLY A 173 -1.17 -33.00 -44.77
CA GLY A 173 0.13 -32.37 -44.51
C GLY A 173 0.05 -30.96 -43.93
N ARG A 174 -1.16 -30.44 -43.67
CA ARG A 174 -1.38 -29.05 -43.23
C ARG A 174 -1.13 -28.90 -41.75
N LYS A 175 -0.73 -27.71 -41.30
CA LYS A 175 -0.39 -27.43 -39.90
C LYS A 175 -1.04 -26.15 -39.42
N LEU A 176 -1.37 -26.10 -38.14
CA LEU A 176 -1.89 -24.91 -37.47
C LEU A 176 -0.82 -24.41 -36.49
N CYS A 177 -0.57 -23.11 -36.43
CA CYS A 177 0.31 -22.50 -35.43
C CYS A 177 -0.42 -21.36 -34.74
N PHE A 178 -0.22 -21.22 -33.42
CA PHE A 178 -0.88 -20.20 -32.62
C PHE A 178 0.12 -19.49 -31.71
N ASP A 179 0.38 -18.23 -32.01
CA ASP A 179 1.30 -17.41 -31.23
C ASP A 179 0.57 -16.35 -30.42
N PHE A 180 1.15 -15.99 -29.29
CA PHE A 180 0.67 -14.93 -28.42
C PHE A 180 1.74 -13.86 -28.23
N HIS A 181 1.33 -12.61 -28.26
CA HIS A 181 2.21 -11.48 -28.06
C HIS A 181 1.51 -10.33 -27.34
N LYS A 182 2.28 -9.44 -26.70
CA LYS A 182 1.72 -8.23 -26.11
C LYS A 182 1.09 -7.35 -27.19
N SER A 183 0.04 -6.60 -26.81
CA SER A 183 -0.54 -5.62 -27.72
C SER A 183 0.51 -4.55 -28.06
N ASP A 184 0.77 -4.37 -29.35
CA ASP A 184 1.88 -3.53 -29.82
C ASP A 184 1.34 -2.22 -30.41
N LYS A 185 1.58 -1.10 -29.70
CA LYS A 185 1.09 0.23 -30.11
C LYS A 185 1.64 0.65 -31.49
N ALA A 186 2.83 0.18 -31.87
CA ALA A 186 3.51 0.51 -33.12
C ALA A 186 2.98 -0.27 -34.34
N ARG A 187 2.47 -1.49 -34.14
CA ARG A 187 1.89 -2.34 -35.21
C ARG A 187 0.53 -1.84 -35.73
N LYS A 188 -0.05 -0.79 -35.10
CA LYS A 188 -1.26 -0.10 -35.58
C LYS A 188 -1.08 0.56 -36.97
N VAL A 189 0.16 0.90 -37.37
CA VAL A 189 0.42 1.75 -38.55
C VAL A 189 0.51 0.95 -39.88
N GLN A 190 0.58 -0.39 -39.83
CA GLN A 190 0.74 -1.24 -41.03
C GLN A 190 -0.46 -2.15 -41.36
N ARG A 191 -1.56 -2.04 -40.61
CA ARG A 191 -2.81 -2.76 -40.95
C ARG A 191 -3.56 -1.93 -42.02
N PRO A 192 -4.20 -2.56 -43.03
CA PRO A 192 -5.29 -1.89 -43.74
C PRO A 192 -6.25 -1.33 -42.69
N GLU A 193 -6.62 -0.06 -42.81
CA GLU A 193 -7.53 0.57 -41.85
C GLU A 193 -8.74 -0.35 -41.62
N PRO A 194 -9.05 -0.70 -40.36
CA PRO A 194 -10.30 -1.37 -40.05
C PRO A 194 -11.41 -0.52 -40.65
N GLY A 195 -12.16 -1.08 -41.60
CA GLY A 195 -13.41 -0.51 -42.04
C GLY A 195 -14.30 -0.40 -40.82
N LYS A 196 -14.31 0.78 -40.19
CA LYS A 196 -15.24 1.24 -39.16
C LYS A 196 -15.88 0.07 -38.39
N THR A 197 -15.16 -0.57 -37.48
CA THR A 197 -15.82 -0.86 -36.21
C THR A 197 -16.16 0.52 -35.69
N ARG A 198 -17.44 0.87 -35.85
CA ARG A 198 -18.01 2.06 -35.24
C ARG A 198 -17.41 2.11 -33.84
N GLU A 199 -16.75 3.22 -33.50
CA GLU A 199 -16.60 3.61 -32.12
C GLU A 199 -18.01 3.63 -31.53
N THR A 200 -18.52 2.48 -31.12
CA THR A 200 -19.50 2.43 -30.07
C THR A 200 -18.72 2.78 -28.83
N THR A 201 -18.61 4.09 -28.59
CA THR A 201 -19.21 4.63 -27.36
C THR A 201 -20.40 3.74 -27.04
N GLN A 202 -20.19 2.73 -26.18
CA GLN A 202 -21.29 1.95 -25.64
C GLN A 202 -22.06 2.90 -24.73
N ASN A 203 -22.95 3.69 -25.34
CA ASN A 203 -24.10 4.19 -24.61
C ASN A 203 -24.97 2.97 -24.33
N PHE A 204 -24.86 2.44 -23.11
CA PHE A 204 -25.84 1.50 -22.56
C PHE A 204 -27.21 2.19 -22.49
N SER A 205 -27.94 2.22 -23.60
CA SER A 205 -29.38 2.38 -23.58
C SER A 205 -29.97 0.97 -23.61
N THR A 206 -30.41 0.49 -22.46
CA THR A 206 -31.16 -0.74 -22.28
C THR A 206 -32.52 -0.67 -23.00
N PRO A 207 -32.84 -1.70 -23.79
CA PRO A 207 -34.16 -2.28 -23.72
C PRO A 207 -34.03 -3.80 -23.53
N GLY A 208 -34.13 -4.25 -22.28
CA GLY A 208 -34.04 -5.66 -21.89
C GLY A 208 -33.04 -5.86 -20.76
N GLY A 209 -33.50 -5.73 -19.51
CA GLY A 209 -32.65 -5.77 -18.33
C GLY A 209 -32.10 -7.16 -17.99
N ASN A 210 -30.94 -7.49 -18.54
CA ASN A 210 -29.98 -8.38 -17.86
C ASN A 210 -28.69 -7.59 -17.56
N PRO A 211 -28.21 -7.61 -16.30
CA PRO A 211 -26.88 -7.07 -15.96
C PRO A 211 -25.75 -7.88 -16.61
N ALA A 212 -24.55 -7.30 -16.64
CA ALA A 212 -23.39 -7.75 -17.42
C ALA A 212 -22.95 -9.20 -17.14
N VAL A 213 -22.35 -9.83 -18.17
CA VAL A 213 -21.68 -11.16 -18.17
C VAL A 213 -20.35 -11.15 -17.39
N ASP A 214 -19.94 -9.99 -16.89
CA ASP A 214 -18.61 -9.73 -16.33
C ASP A 214 -18.50 -10.25 -14.89
N LEU A 215 -17.48 -11.06 -14.61
CA LEU A 215 -17.21 -11.57 -13.27
C LEU A 215 -16.93 -10.45 -12.27
N VAL A 216 -16.29 -9.37 -12.75
CA VAL A 216 -15.88 -8.22 -11.96
C VAL A 216 -16.65 -7.00 -12.44
N ASP A 217 -17.66 -6.57 -11.69
CA ASP A 217 -18.65 -5.57 -12.09
C ASP A 217 -18.06 -4.24 -12.60
N TRP A 218 -16.91 -3.83 -12.05
CA TRP A 218 -16.24 -2.58 -12.44
C TRP A 218 -15.32 -2.74 -13.66
N CYS A 219 -14.96 -3.95 -14.07
CA CYS A 219 -13.97 -4.23 -15.12
C CYS A 219 -14.43 -3.73 -16.49
N THR A 220 -15.72 -3.86 -16.80
CA THR A 220 -16.31 -3.34 -18.06
C THR A 220 -16.08 -1.83 -18.24
N ASN A 221 -16.04 -1.05 -17.16
CA ASN A 221 -15.86 0.40 -17.21
C ASN A 221 -14.39 0.83 -17.08
N ALA A 222 -13.48 -0.10 -16.82
CA ALA A 222 -12.05 0.18 -16.73
C ALA A 222 -11.47 0.47 -18.12
N ALA A 223 -10.46 1.36 -18.21
CA ALA A 223 -9.91 1.72 -19.51
C ALA A 223 -9.17 0.55 -20.16
N ASP A 224 -9.42 0.34 -21.45
CA ASP A 224 -8.76 -0.71 -22.25
C ASP A 224 -7.24 -0.52 -22.29
N GLY A 225 -6.48 -1.63 -22.39
CA GLY A 225 -5.02 -1.56 -22.51
C GLY A 225 -4.26 -1.46 -21.19
N LEU A 226 -4.97 -1.51 -20.06
CA LEU A 226 -4.41 -1.40 -18.71
C LEU A 226 -4.88 -2.56 -17.83
N ASP A 227 -4.09 -2.89 -16.81
CA ASP A 227 -4.42 -3.92 -15.83
C ASP A 227 -4.73 -3.27 -14.48
N TYR A 228 -5.76 -3.78 -13.81
CA TYR A 228 -6.26 -3.23 -12.55
C TYR A 228 -6.47 -4.33 -11.52
N MET A 229 -6.21 -4.03 -10.26
CA MET A 229 -6.50 -4.96 -9.18
C MET A 229 -6.83 -4.27 -7.86
N ASN A 230 -7.49 -5.01 -6.99
CA ASN A 230 -7.58 -4.76 -5.57
C ASN A 230 -7.29 -6.07 -4.80
N ARG A 231 -7.54 -6.11 -3.49
CA ARG A 231 -7.25 -7.29 -2.65
C ARG A 231 -8.04 -8.54 -3.03
N THR A 232 -9.17 -8.40 -3.72
CA THR A 232 -10.10 -9.50 -4.02
C THR A 232 -10.44 -9.63 -5.49
N GLU A 233 -10.12 -8.66 -6.34
CA GLU A 233 -10.51 -8.65 -7.74
C GLU A 233 -9.35 -8.19 -8.61
N ALA A 234 -9.21 -8.79 -9.79
CA ALA A 234 -8.29 -8.35 -10.82
C ALA A 234 -9.00 -8.33 -12.18
N CYS A 235 -8.66 -7.34 -13.00
CA CYS A 235 -9.19 -7.10 -14.33
C CYS A 235 -8.02 -6.73 -15.25
N LEU A 236 -7.70 -7.65 -16.16
CA LEU A 236 -6.65 -7.50 -17.15
C LEU A 236 -7.32 -7.20 -18.49
N LYS A 237 -7.38 -5.91 -18.84
CA LYS A 237 -7.99 -5.46 -20.11
C LYS A 237 -7.03 -5.61 -21.29
N ASP A 238 -5.79 -6.02 -21.05
CA ASP A 238 -4.83 -6.38 -22.08
C ASP A 238 -3.96 -7.56 -21.63
N LEU A 239 -4.51 -8.77 -21.76
CA LEU A 239 -3.68 -9.96 -21.61
C LEU A 239 -2.67 -10.02 -22.77
N GLY A 240 -3.13 -9.70 -23.99
CA GLY A 240 -2.37 -9.63 -25.24
C GLY A 240 -3.20 -9.97 -26.48
N GLU A 241 -2.52 -10.12 -27.62
CA GLU A 241 -3.09 -10.53 -28.91
C GLU A 241 -2.60 -11.93 -29.31
N GLY A 242 -3.51 -12.74 -29.88
CA GLY A 242 -3.20 -14.06 -30.42
C GLY A 242 -3.32 -14.12 -31.93
N ASP A 243 -2.32 -14.67 -32.60
CA ASP A 243 -2.27 -14.83 -34.04
C ASP A 243 -2.27 -16.32 -34.41
N LEU A 244 -3.34 -16.75 -35.09
CA LEU A 244 -3.51 -18.11 -35.58
C LEU A 244 -3.19 -18.16 -37.06
N TYR A 245 -2.33 -19.10 -37.49
CA TYR A 245 -1.99 -19.32 -38.90
C TYR A 245 -2.14 -20.78 -39.29
N PHE A 246 -2.80 -20.99 -40.42
CA PHE A 246 -3.00 -22.30 -41.01
C PHE A 246 -2.17 -22.43 -42.29
N PHE A 247 -1.28 -23.42 -42.33
CA PHE A 247 -0.32 -23.64 -43.40
C PHE A 247 -0.67 -24.87 -44.21
N ASP A 248 -0.35 -24.83 -45.51
CA ASP A 248 -0.42 -26.02 -46.36
C ASP A 248 0.77 -26.96 -46.11
N SER A 249 0.83 -28.06 -46.86
CA SER A 249 1.90 -29.07 -46.83
C SER A 249 3.27 -28.56 -47.26
N ASP A 250 3.35 -27.45 -48.01
CA ASP A 250 4.60 -26.79 -48.35
C ASP A 250 5.04 -25.85 -47.22
N PRO A 251 6.11 -26.16 -46.47
CA PRO A 251 6.57 -25.34 -45.35
C PRO A 251 7.20 -24.01 -45.77
N GLN A 252 7.47 -23.80 -47.07
CA GLN A 252 8.00 -22.55 -47.63
C GLN A 252 6.90 -21.64 -48.19
N ALA A 253 5.68 -22.17 -48.35
CA ALA A 253 4.54 -21.38 -48.78
C ALA A 253 4.00 -20.50 -47.63
N PRO A 254 3.45 -19.31 -47.94
CA PRO A 254 2.71 -18.52 -46.96
C PRO A 254 1.53 -19.29 -46.37
N ALA A 255 1.05 -18.86 -45.20
CA ALA A 255 -0.17 -19.40 -44.60
C ALA A 255 -1.36 -19.28 -45.57
N ILE A 256 -2.18 -20.34 -45.63
CA ILE A 256 -3.41 -20.40 -46.42
C ILE A 256 -4.60 -19.74 -45.71
N GLY A 257 -4.50 -19.48 -44.41
CA GLY A 257 -5.47 -18.68 -43.66
C GLY A 257 -4.92 -18.19 -42.33
N ARG A 258 -5.47 -17.10 -41.81
CA ARG A 258 -5.14 -16.53 -40.50
C ARG A 258 -6.38 -16.09 -39.71
N ALA A 259 -6.22 -15.99 -38.40
CA ALA A 259 -7.17 -15.32 -37.51
C ALA A 259 -6.42 -14.56 -36.41
N ASN A 260 -7.03 -13.48 -35.90
CA ASN A 260 -6.47 -12.62 -34.86
C ASN A 260 -7.45 -12.47 -33.71
N PHE A 261 -6.96 -12.51 -32.48
CA PHE A 261 -7.77 -12.48 -31.26
C PHE A 261 -7.21 -11.50 -30.24
N LYS A 262 -8.08 -10.89 -29.45
CA LYS A 262 -7.73 -10.19 -28.22
C LYS A 262 -8.16 -11.00 -27.02
N PHE A 263 -7.35 -10.95 -25.97
CA PHE A 263 -7.59 -11.66 -24.73
C PHE A 263 -7.65 -10.69 -23.56
N GLU A 264 -8.64 -10.92 -22.71
CA GLU A 264 -8.75 -10.27 -21.40
C GLU A 264 -8.99 -11.33 -20.33
N GLN A 265 -8.70 -10.99 -19.08
CA GLN A 265 -8.87 -11.90 -17.95
C GLN A 265 -9.41 -11.18 -16.72
N ARG A 266 -10.29 -11.84 -15.97
CA ARG A 266 -10.70 -11.41 -14.63
C ARG A 266 -10.47 -12.51 -13.60
N LEU A 267 -10.17 -12.09 -12.37
CA LEU A 267 -10.14 -12.94 -11.19
C LEU A 267 -10.98 -12.29 -10.09
N LYS A 268 -11.69 -13.11 -9.33
CA LYS A 268 -12.47 -12.65 -8.18
C LYS A 268 -12.35 -13.63 -7.03
N THR A 269 -12.09 -13.11 -5.85
CA THR A 269 -12.22 -13.79 -4.56
C THR A 269 -13.31 -13.08 -3.76
N TYR A 270 -13.88 -13.79 -2.78
CA TYR A 270 -15.09 -13.33 -2.12
C TYR A 270 -14.84 -12.87 -0.69
N ARG A 271 -15.28 -11.65 -0.37
CA ARG A 271 -15.17 -11.08 0.99
C ARG A 271 -16.32 -11.52 1.88
N ASN A 272 -17.47 -11.80 1.29
CA ASN A 272 -18.67 -12.23 2.00
C ASN A 272 -19.55 -13.16 1.15
N LYS A 273 -20.37 -13.98 1.83
CA LYS A 273 -21.31 -14.93 1.21
C LYS A 273 -22.41 -14.27 0.34
N THR A 274 -22.59 -12.96 0.43
CA THR A 274 -23.64 -12.23 -0.32
C THR A 274 -23.15 -11.64 -1.64
N GLU A 275 -21.83 -11.50 -1.83
CA GLU A 275 -21.21 -11.20 -3.12
C GLU A 275 -21.26 -12.48 -3.97
N SER A 276 -22.27 -12.66 -4.83
CA SER A 276 -22.48 -13.63 -5.94
C SER A 276 -21.89 -15.08 -5.93
N GLY A 277 -20.76 -15.35 -5.29
CA GLY A 277 -20.16 -16.66 -5.07
C GLY A 277 -20.81 -17.45 -3.94
N SER A 278 -20.60 -18.76 -3.98
CA SER A 278 -21.30 -19.72 -3.13
C SER A 278 -20.62 -19.95 -1.77
N ASP A 279 -19.34 -19.61 -1.65
CA ASP A 279 -18.50 -19.83 -0.47
C ASP A 279 -17.37 -18.78 -0.33
N PHE A 280 -16.92 -18.50 0.89
CA PHE A 280 -15.77 -17.61 1.15
C PHE A 280 -14.46 -18.20 0.60
N ALA A 281 -14.38 -19.53 0.55
CA ALA A 281 -13.24 -20.33 0.07
C ALA A 281 -13.14 -20.44 -1.46
N GLU A 282 -13.77 -19.52 -2.18
CA GLU A 282 -13.92 -19.58 -3.63
C GLU A 282 -13.03 -18.52 -4.29
N PHE A 283 -12.45 -18.87 -5.42
CA PHE A 283 -11.85 -17.93 -6.35
C PHE A 283 -12.26 -18.31 -7.78
N ASP A 284 -12.72 -17.30 -8.51
CA ASP A 284 -13.25 -17.48 -9.85
C ASP A 284 -12.33 -16.82 -10.86
N GLN A 285 -12.29 -17.42 -12.04
CA GLN A 285 -11.55 -16.92 -13.18
C GLN A 285 -12.50 -16.76 -14.37
N GLN A 286 -12.29 -15.69 -15.14
CA GLN A 286 -13.01 -15.49 -16.40
C GLN A 286 -12.05 -15.05 -17.49
N ILE A 287 -12.09 -15.72 -18.65
CA ILE A 287 -11.39 -15.30 -19.86
C ILE A 287 -12.38 -14.71 -20.85
N VAL A 288 -11.97 -13.66 -21.54
CA VAL A 288 -12.72 -13.09 -22.67
C VAL A 288 -11.87 -13.20 -23.92
N ILE A 289 -12.43 -13.84 -24.94
CA ILE A 289 -11.77 -14.03 -26.24
C ILE A 289 -12.58 -13.29 -27.28
N ILE A 290 -11.94 -12.34 -27.96
CA ILE A 290 -12.59 -11.48 -28.95
C ILE A 290 -11.88 -11.65 -30.29
N PRO A 291 -12.50 -12.30 -31.28
CA PRO A 291 -11.94 -12.36 -32.63
C PRO A 291 -11.98 -10.97 -33.25
N THR A 292 -10.86 -10.56 -33.82
CA THR A 292 -10.76 -9.32 -34.60
C THR A 292 -10.70 -9.60 -36.10
N TYR A 293 -10.36 -10.83 -36.48
CA TYR A 293 -10.29 -11.26 -37.87
C TYR A 293 -10.31 -12.80 -37.98
N ILE A 294 -10.99 -13.35 -38.98
CA ILE A 294 -10.94 -14.78 -39.34
C ILE A 294 -10.99 -14.89 -40.87
N ASP A 295 -10.04 -15.61 -41.46
CA ASP A 295 -10.04 -15.87 -42.91
C ASP A 295 -11.10 -16.92 -43.33
N PRO A 296 -11.66 -16.80 -44.54
CA PRO A 296 -12.58 -17.81 -45.11
C PRO A 296 -11.95 -19.19 -45.21
N ALA A 297 -10.63 -19.26 -45.41
CA ALA A 297 -9.90 -20.52 -45.53
C ALA A 297 -9.90 -21.37 -44.25
N LEU A 298 -10.17 -20.75 -43.09
CA LEU A 298 -10.29 -21.46 -41.82
C LEU A 298 -11.67 -22.10 -41.64
N GLN A 299 -12.69 -21.63 -42.37
CA GLN A 299 -14.12 -21.99 -42.28
C GLN A 299 -14.79 -21.66 -40.93
N GLY A 300 -14.03 -21.72 -39.84
CA GLY A 300 -14.39 -21.33 -38.49
C GLY A 300 -13.25 -21.66 -37.54
N VAL A 301 -13.30 -21.10 -36.34
CA VAL A 301 -12.29 -21.31 -35.30
C VAL A 301 -12.98 -21.69 -33.99
N THR A 302 -12.46 -22.70 -33.32
CA THR A 302 -12.82 -23.04 -31.93
C THR A 302 -11.63 -22.78 -31.03
N MET A 303 -11.87 -22.14 -29.90
CA MET A 303 -10.89 -21.93 -28.84
C MET A 303 -11.30 -22.71 -27.60
N ASN A 304 -10.38 -23.50 -27.06
CA ASN A 304 -10.54 -24.17 -25.78
C ASN A 304 -9.58 -23.56 -24.76
N TRP A 305 -10.14 -22.99 -23.69
CA TRP A 305 -9.33 -22.50 -22.57
C TRP A 305 -8.86 -23.69 -21.71
N ASN A 306 -7.54 -23.89 -21.65
CA ASN A 306 -6.95 -24.90 -20.79
C ASN A 306 -6.60 -24.21 -19.47
N VAL A 307 -7.41 -24.48 -18.44
CA VAL A 307 -7.17 -23.96 -17.09
C VAL A 307 -6.24 -24.90 -16.36
N ASP A 308 -5.09 -24.36 -15.94
CA ASP A 308 -4.13 -25.07 -15.11
C ASP A 308 -4.05 -24.44 -13.72
N SER A 309 -3.84 -25.28 -12.70
CA SER A 309 -3.81 -24.86 -11.30
C SER A 309 -2.95 -25.80 -10.47
N SER A 310 -2.07 -25.24 -9.65
CA SER A 310 -1.29 -26.00 -8.67
C SER A 310 -2.10 -26.41 -7.44
N CYS A 311 -3.39 -26.04 -7.37
CA CYS A 311 -4.21 -26.27 -6.19
C CYS A 311 -4.47 -27.76 -5.96
N SER A 312 -3.90 -28.28 -4.88
CA SER A 312 -3.99 -29.70 -4.53
C SER A 312 -5.32 -30.07 -3.84
N ALA A 313 -5.97 -29.08 -3.22
CA ALA A 313 -7.18 -29.23 -2.44
C ALA A 313 -8.35 -28.43 -3.02
N CYS A 314 -8.42 -28.27 -4.35
CA CYS A 314 -9.51 -27.54 -4.99
C CYS A 314 -10.53 -28.47 -5.66
N ASP A 315 -11.79 -28.10 -5.58
CA ASP A 315 -12.86 -28.60 -6.43
C ASP A 315 -13.22 -27.52 -7.44
N SER A 316 -13.23 -27.86 -8.72
CA SER A 316 -13.41 -26.88 -9.80
C SER A 316 -14.52 -27.28 -10.74
N ALA A 317 -15.40 -26.33 -11.04
CA ALA A 317 -16.42 -26.51 -12.07
C ALA A 317 -15.79 -26.50 -13.48
N GLY A 318 -16.46 -27.15 -14.43
CA GLY A 318 -16.11 -27.01 -15.85
C GLY A 318 -16.39 -25.59 -16.36
N VAL A 319 -15.60 -25.15 -17.35
CA VAL A 319 -15.74 -23.80 -17.94
C VAL A 319 -17.15 -23.61 -18.53
N GLN A 320 -17.85 -22.59 -18.05
CA GLN A 320 -19.15 -22.16 -18.58
C GLN A 320 -18.95 -21.04 -19.60
N TRP A 321 -19.41 -21.26 -20.83
CA TRP A 321 -19.26 -20.30 -21.92
C TRP A 321 -20.54 -19.53 -22.20
N GLN A 322 -20.38 -18.22 -22.41
CA GLN A 322 -21.46 -17.31 -22.81
C GLN A 322 -21.01 -16.37 -23.92
N ASP A 323 -21.98 -15.78 -24.63
CA ASP A 323 -21.75 -14.66 -25.54
C ASP A 323 -21.92 -13.30 -24.86
N ASP A 324 -21.64 -12.21 -25.59
CA ASP A 324 -21.78 -10.83 -25.08
C ASP A 324 -23.20 -10.48 -24.61
N GLY A 325 -24.21 -11.25 -25.01
CA GLY A 325 -25.61 -11.11 -24.60
C GLY A 325 -26.00 -11.99 -23.41
N ALA A 326 -25.04 -12.59 -22.70
CA ALA A 326 -25.25 -13.53 -21.59
C ALA A 326 -25.95 -14.84 -22.01
N ASN A 327 -25.94 -15.19 -23.29
CA ASN A 327 -26.55 -16.44 -23.75
C ASN A 327 -25.52 -17.57 -23.61
N PRO A 328 -25.87 -18.71 -22.99
CA PRO A 328 -24.99 -19.88 -22.94
C PRO A 328 -24.59 -20.36 -24.33
N THR A 329 -23.32 -20.71 -24.51
CA THR A 329 -22.79 -21.23 -25.78
C THR A 329 -22.16 -22.60 -25.58
N VAL A 330 -22.09 -23.37 -26.67
CA VAL A 330 -21.34 -24.63 -26.70
C VAL A 330 -19.87 -24.29 -26.98
N GLY A 331 -19.18 -23.76 -25.97
CA GLY A 331 -17.77 -23.36 -26.09
C GLY A 331 -17.55 -22.00 -26.77
N ALA A 332 -16.28 -21.71 -27.07
CA ALA A 332 -15.86 -20.53 -27.82
C ALA A 332 -15.63 -20.88 -29.30
N HIS A 333 -16.71 -20.90 -30.08
CA HIS A 333 -16.66 -21.13 -31.53
C HIS A 333 -17.21 -19.93 -32.31
N TRP A 334 -16.57 -19.67 -33.45
CA TRP A 334 -16.98 -18.68 -34.44
C TRP A 334 -16.86 -19.28 -35.84
N THR A 335 -17.97 -19.32 -36.57
CA THR A 335 -17.98 -19.64 -38.00
C THR A 335 -17.50 -18.43 -38.80
N PHE A 336 -16.79 -18.64 -39.90
CA PHE A 336 -16.50 -17.53 -40.81
C PHE A 336 -17.81 -16.95 -41.38
N ASP A 337 -18.00 -15.64 -41.25
CA ASP A 337 -19.11 -14.91 -41.86
C ASP A 337 -18.57 -13.58 -42.42
N PRO A 338 -18.61 -13.37 -43.74
CA PRO A 338 -18.09 -12.14 -44.35
C PRO A 338 -18.96 -10.91 -44.08
N THR A 339 -20.13 -11.08 -43.44
CA THR A 339 -21.13 -10.02 -43.24
C THR A 339 -21.32 -9.60 -41.79
N GLN A 340 -20.79 -10.37 -40.83
CA GLN A 340 -20.99 -10.13 -39.41
C GLN A 340 -19.71 -9.72 -38.69
N THR A 341 -19.85 -8.86 -37.70
CA THR A 341 -18.83 -8.61 -36.69
C THR A 341 -18.83 -9.76 -35.69
N TYR A 342 -17.66 -10.24 -35.30
CA TYR A 342 -17.53 -11.25 -34.27
C TYR A 342 -17.87 -10.69 -32.89
N SER A 343 -18.70 -11.41 -32.14
CA SER A 343 -18.93 -11.18 -30.72
C SER A 343 -17.87 -11.89 -29.86
N GLY A 344 -17.65 -11.39 -28.66
CA GLY A 344 -16.82 -12.02 -27.66
C GLY A 344 -17.42 -13.33 -27.14
N ARG A 345 -16.54 -14.20 -26.63
CA ARG A 345 -16.91 -15.38 -25.85
C ARG A 345 -16.29 -15.28 -24.47
N TRP A 346 -17.12 -15.52 -23.46
CA TRP A 346 -16.80 -15.35 -22.04
C TRP A 346 -16.79 -16.72 -21.39
N GLY A 347 -15.61 -17.20 -21.00
CA GLY A 347 -15.43 -18.49 -20.34
C GLY A 347 -15.21 -18.27 -18.85
N THR A 348 -16.10 -18.77 -18.01
CA THR A 348 -16.03 -18.61 -16.54
C THR A 348 -15.77 -19.96 -15.87
N MET A 349 -14.87 -19.98 -14.90
CA MET A 349 -14.57 -21.15 -14.07
C MET A 349 -14.63 -20.77 -12.60
N VAL A 350 -15.34 -21.60 -11.85
CA VAL A 350 -15.49 -21.47 -10.39
C VAL A 350 -14.60 -22.50 -9.73
N THR A 351 -13.76 -22.06 -8.80
CA THR A 351 -12.85 -22.93 -8.04
C THR A 351 -13.05 -22.74 -6.55
N LYS A 352 -13.37 -23.83 -5.86
CA LYS A 352 -13.53 -23.87 -4.41
C LYS A 352 -12.33 -24.55 -3.76
N TRP A 353 -11.73 -23.88 -2.80
CA TRP A 353 -10.68 -24.42 -1.95
C TRP A 353 -11.26 -25.21 -0.77
N LEU A 354 -10.77 -26.43 -0.58
CA LEU A 354 -11.19 -27.40 0.46
C LEU A 354 -10.06 -27.74 1.44
N GLY A 355 -8.93 -27.05 1.33
CA GLY A 355 -7.73 -27.33 2.12
C GLY A 355 -7.81 -26.88 3.58
N THR A 356 -6.68 -27.02 4.27
CA THR A 356 -6.46 -26.53 5.63
C THR A 356 -5.13 -25.80 5.72
N GLY A 357 -4.97 -24.89 6.68
CA GLY A 357 -3.78 -24.04 6.78
C GLY A 357 -3.86 -22.87 5.80
N LYS A 358 -2.78 -22.65 5.05
CA LYS A 358 -2.69 -21.68 3.96
C LYS A 358 -2.10 -22.35 2.72
N GLU A 359 -2.61 -22.02 1.55
CA GLU A 359 -2.13 -22.51 0.25
C GLU A 359 -2.03 -21.33 -0.71
N GLN A 360 -0.84 -21.11 -1.28
CA GLN A 360 -0.66 -20.25 -2.43
C GLN A 360 -0.92 -21.10 -3.68
N ILE A 361 -1.80 -20.63 -4.55
CA ILE A 361 -2.26 -21.37 -5.71
C ILE A 361 -1.72 -20.68 -6.96
N ASP A 362 -0.90 -21.40 -7.69
CA ASP A 362 -0.35 -20.95 -8.96
C ASP A 362 -1.34 -21.33 -10.08
N LEU A 363 -1.64 -20.37 -10.95
CA LEU A 363 -2.56 -20.52 -12.07
C LEU A 363 -1.77 -20.53 -13.38
N GLY A 364 -2.19 -21.33 -14.35
CA GLY A 364 -1.64 -21.35 -15.70
C GLY A 364 -2.73 -21.10 -16.73
N TRP A 365 -2.38 -20.34 -17.77
CA TRP A 365 -3.34 -19.94 -18.80
C TRP A 365 -2.82 -20.24 -20.18
N SER A 366 -3.51 -21.14 -20.88
CA SER A 366 -3.27 -21.39 -22.30
C SER A 366 -4.58 -21.59 -23.04
N VAL A 367 -4.58 -21.36 -24.34
CA VAL A 367 -5.72 -21.66 -25.21
C VAL A 367 -5.27 -22.55 -26.35
N THR A 368 -6.03 -23.61 -26.57
CA THR A 368 -5.89 -24.50 -27.72
C THR A 368 -6.90 -24.10 -28.80
N ALA A 369 -6.40 -23.74 -29.97
CA ALA A 369 -7.17 -23.41 -31.16
C ALA A 369 -7.33 -24.63 -32.07
N THR A 370 -8.51 -24.79 -32.66
CA THR A 370 -8.77 -25.67 -33.82
C THR A 370 -9.50 -24.89 -34.90
N VAL A 371 -9.48 -25.40 -36.14
CA VAL A 371 -10.12 -24.75 -37.29
C VAL A 371 -11.04 -25.73 -38.02
N ASP A 372 -12.20 -25.27 -38.49
CA ASP A 372 -13.20 -26.14 -39.12
C ASP A 372 -12.68 -26.74 -40.45
N ALA A 373 -11.69 -26.08 -41.07
CA ALA A 373 -10.98 -26.58 -42.25
C ALA A 373 -10.13 -27.86 -41.99
N SER A 374 -9.91 -28.26 -40.73
CA SER A 374 -9.18 -29.49 -40.36
C SER A 374 -9.74 -30.17 -39.12
N VAL A 375 -10.00 -31.48 -39.21
CA VAL A 375 -10.54 -32.27 -38.09
C VAL A 375 -9.50 -32.70 -37.05
N THR A 376 -8.21 -32.48 -37.30
CA THR A 376 -7.12 -32.94 -36.41
C THR A 376 -6.08 -31.89 -36.09
N ALA A 377 -6.03 -30.76 -36.80
CA ALA A 377 -5.05 -29.73 -36.52
C ALA A 377 -5.46 -28.91 -35.29
N SER A 378 -4.59 -28.87 -34.28
CA SER A 378 -4.77 -28.09 -33.06
C SER A 378 -3.45 -27.44 -32.64
N ALA A 379 -3.50 -26.17 -32.26
CA ALA A 379 -2.33 -25.40 -31.84
C ALA A 379 -2.61 -24.74 -30.49
N THR A 380 -1.63 -24.70 -29.59
CA THR A 380 -1.80 -24.14 -28.25
C THR A 380 -0.88 -22.94 -28.08
N ALA A 381 -1.45 -21.83 -27.59
CA ALA A 381 -0.70 -20.66 -27.15
C ALA A 381 -0.76 -20.58 -25.62
N ASP A 382 0.39 -20.35 -25.00
CA ASP A 382 0.56 -20.15 -23.55
C ASP A 382 0.69 -18.65 -23.26
N PHE A 383 -0.09 -18.16 -22.29
CA PHE A 383 -0.18 -16.76 -21.88
C PHE A 383 0.55 -16.48 -20.56
N GLY A 384 1.17 -17.51 -19.99
CA GLY A 384 1.95 -17.46 -18.77
C GLY A 384 1.31 -18.19 -17.60
N THR A 385 1.98 -18.06 -16.46
CA THR A 385 1.56 -18.66 -15.20
C THR A 385 1.90 -17.73 -14.04
N SER A 386 1.05 -17.72 -13.01
CA SER A 386 1.38 -17.04 -11.75
C SER A 386 2.40 -17.82 -10.90
N GLY A 387 2.83 -19.01 -11.32
CA GLY A 387 3.80 -19.82 -10.57
C GLY A 387 5.25 -19.34 -10.63
N VAL A 388 5.57 -18.42 -11.52
CA VAL A 388 6.89 -17.79 -11.53
C VAL A 388 6.91 -16.66 -10.51
N ALA A 389 7.94 -16.61 -9.67
CA ALA A 389 8.04 -15.65 -8.56
C ALA A 389 7.84 -14.18 -9.00
N SER A 390 8.32 -13.83 -10.20
CA SER A 390 8.17 -12.49 -10.77
C SER A 390 6.77 -12.21 -11.35
N MET A 391 5.88 -13.21 -11.48
CA MET A 391 4.54 -13.10 -12.07
C MET A 391 3.41 -13.47 -11.09
N ARG A 392 3.69 -13.44 -9.79
CA ARG A 392 2.77 -13.88 -8.74
C ARG A 392 1.63 -12.89 -8.48
N GLU A 393 1.50 -11.82 -9.26
CA GLU A 393 0.49 -10.77 -9.05
C GLU A 393 -0.94 -11.33 -9.03
N LEU A 394 -1.18 -12.40 -9.79
CA LEU A 394 -2.49 -13.03 -9.95
C LEU A 394 -2.64 -14.36 -9.23
N ALA A 395 -1.64 -14.80 -8.45
CA ALA A 395 -1.72 -16.07 -7.71
C ALA A 395 -2.64 -15.90 -6.49
N PRO A 396 -3.84 -16.50 -6.43
CA PRO A 396 -4.66 -16.43 -5.25
C PRO A 396 -4.00 -17.18 -4.09
N ARG A 397 -4.27 -16.71 -2.86
CA ARG A 397 -3.95 -17.43 -1.63
C ARG A 397 -5.25 -17.72 -0.90
N CYS A 398 -5.46 -18.98 -0.56
CA CYS A 398 -6.56 -19.42 0.28
C CYS A 398 -6.06 -19.88 1.64
N ASP A 399 -6.84 -19.65 2.69
CA ASP A 399 -6.51 -20.05 4.05
C ASP A 399 -7.74 -20.31 4.92
N ASN A 400 -7.56 -21.01 6.03
CA ASN A 400 -8.56 -21.15 7.08
C ASN A 400 -8.05 -20.74 8.48
N ILE A 401 -6.97 -19.97 8.52
CA ILE A 401 -6.24 -19.65 9.76
C ILE A 401 -6.38 -18.19 10.19
N THR A 402 -6.95 -17.34 9.32
CA THR A 402 -7.20 -15.93 9.63
C THR A 402 -8.15 -15.76 10.84
N PRO A 403 -7.70 -15.19 11.97
CA PRO A 403 -8.50 -15.06 13.18
C PRO A 403 -9.69 -14.14 12.96
N GLY A 404 -10.88 -14.55 13.44
CA GLY A 404 -12.10 -13.76 13.35
C GLY A 404 -12.72 -13.67 11.95
N ALA A 405 -12.15 -14.32 10.94
CA ALA A 405 -12.77 -14.49 9.63
C ALA A 405 -13.80 -15.65 9.64
N VAL A 406 -14.73 -15.62 8.69
CA VAL A 406 -15.44 -16.85 8.29
C VAL A 406 -14.42 -17.70 7.53
N THR A 407 -14.02 -18.83 8.12
CA THR A 407 -13.03 -19.73 7.54
C THR A 407 -13.73 -20.88 6.83
N PRO A 408 -13.37 -21.21 5.58
CA PRO A 408 -12.16 -20.81 4.83
C PRO A 408 -12.34 -19.56 3.94
N GLY A 409 -11.26 -18.97 3.38
CA GLY A 409 -11.39 -17.93 2.34
C GLY A 409 -10.14 -17.57 1.54
N CYS A 410 -10.30 -16.83 0.43
CA CYS A 410 -9.24 -16.53 -0.54
C CYS A 410 -9.04 -15.02 -0.82
N VAL A 411 -7.81 -14.62 -1.16
CA VAL A 411 -7.42 -13.23 -1.52
C VAL A 411 -6.34 -13.21 -2.62
N LEU A 412 -6.12 -12.05 -3.23
CA LEU A 412 -4.97 -11.74 -4.09
C LEU A 412 -3.86 -11.07 -3.24
N PRO A 413 -2.83 -11.83 -2.78
CA PRO A 413 -1.89 -11.37 -1.78
C PRO A 413 -0.90 -10.31 -2.28
N PHE A 414 -0.75 -10.17 -3.60
CA PHE A 414 0.15 -9.20 -4.20
C PHE A 414 -0.28 -7.76 -3.93
N PHE A 415 -1.58 -7.47 -4.03
CA PHE A 415 -2.13 -6.16 -3.69
C PHE A 415 -1.93 -5.85 -2.21
N LYS A 416 -1.37 -4.67 -1.92
CA LYS A 416 -1.10 -4.18 -0.56
C LYS A 416 -2.22 -3.26 -0.13
N PRO A 417 -3.11 -3.70 0.78
CA PRO A 417 -4.23 -2.86 1.19
C PRO A 417 -3.75 -1.62 1.92
N THR A 418 -4.57 -0.58 1.91
CA THR A 418 -4.34 0.64 2.70
C THR A 418 -5.37 0.71 3.82
N TYR A 419 -4.89 0.86 5.06
CA TYR A 419 -5.70 1.20 6.21
C TYR A 419 -5.85 2.71 6.33
N THR A 420 -7.07 3.21 6.21
CA THR A 420 -7.32 4.65 6.34
C THR A 420 -7.72 4.98 7.77
N VAL A 421 -6.82 5.67 8.49
CA VAL A 421 -7.12 6.14 9.84
C VAL A 421 -8.22 7.18 9.74
N ASP A 422 -9.28 7.02 10.55
CA ASP A 422 -10.41 7.94 10.57
C ASP A 422 -10.03 9.22 11.32
N THR A 423 -9.23 10.09 10.69
CA THR A 423 -8.70 11.32 11.28
C THR A 423 -9.77 12.37 11.57
N ASN A 424 -11.00 12.20 11.06
CA ASN A 424 -12.14 13.01 11.50
C ASN A 424 -12.51 12.66 12.95
N LEU A 425 -12.49 11.38 13.34
CA LEU A 425 -12.77 10.93 14.70
C LEU A 425 -11.53 10.90 15.60
N TYR A 426 -10.39 10.52 15.03
CA TYR A 426 -9.13 10.24 15.74
C TYR A 426 -7.95 11.11 15.27
N PRO A 427 -8.12 12.45 15.15
CA PRO A 427 -7.09 13.33 14.61
C PRO A 427 -5.77 13.32 15.40
N ALA A 428 -5.80 13.08 16.72
CA ALA A 428 -4.59 13.10 17.55
C ALA A 428 -3.67 11.91 17.25
N ALA A 429 -4.25 10.72 17.12
CA ALA A 429 -3.53 9.51 16.73
C ALA A 429 -3.06 9.60 15.27
N GLY A 430 -3.91 10.10 14.37
CA GLY A 430 -3.53 10.36 12.98
C GLY A 430 -2.34 11.31 12.83
N ALA A 431 -2.31 12.39 13.61
CA ALA A 431 -1.19 13.34 13.65
C ALA A 431 0.12 12.66 14.10
N TYR A 432 0.03 11.80 15.11
CA TYR A 432 1.16 11.03 15.61
C TYR A 432 1.68 10.05 14.55
N TYR A 433 0.81 9.29 13.90
CA TYR A 433 1.21 8.35 12.85
C TYR A 433 1.82 9.05 11.64
N TRP A 434 1.22 10.16 11.19
CA TRP A 434 1.80 10.98 10.12
C TRP A 434 3.20 11.48 10.48
N LEU A 435 3.40 12.00 11.69
CA LEU A 435 4.71 12.48 12.12
C LEU A 435 5.75 11.35 12.11
N MET A 436 5.38 10.15 12.56
CA MET A 436 6.27 8.99 12.56
C MET A 436 6.60 8.52 11.15
N GLN A 437 5.61 8.47 10.26
CA GLN A 437 5.80 8.19 8.84
C GLN A 437 6.77 9.17 8.16
N GLU A 438 6.69 10.46 8.48
CA GLU A 438 7.55 11.49 7.87
C GLU A 438 8.95 11.55 8.50
N ARG A 439 9.09 11.20 9.79
CA ARG A 439 10.30 11.48 10.58
C ARG A 439 11.18 10.26 10.85
N MET A 440 10.62 9.05 10.91
CA MET A 440 11.40 7.85 11.17
C MET A 440 12.19 7.44 9.91
N PRO A 441 13.40 6.86 10.05
CA PRO A 441 14.26 6.53 8.91
C PRO A 441 13.67 5.53 7.91
N ASP A 442 12.78 4.65 8.37
CA ASP A 442 12.20 3.56 7.60
C ASP A 442 10.85 3.92 6.96
N HIS A 443 10.26 5.05 7.36
CA HIS A 443 8.98 5.55 6.85
C HIS A 443 7.84 4.51 6.91
N ALA A 444 7.88 3.60 7.91
CA ALA A 444 6.98 2.46 8.02
C ALA A 444 5.51 2.82 7.73
N GLY A 445 4.87 2.07 6.85
CA GLY A 445 3.46 2.22 6.49
C GLY A 445 3.11 3.40 5.58
N ALA A 446 4.09 4.20 5.15
CA ALA A 446 3.84 5.39 4.36
C ALA A 446 3.85 5.10 2.84
N LYS A 447 2.70 5.31 2.17
CA LYS A 447 2.56 5.11 0.72
C LYS A 447 3.51 5.99 -0.10
N ARG A 448 3.79 7.22 0.36
CA ARG A 448 4.69 8.17 -0.32
C ARG A 448 6.13 7.66 -0.47
N TRP A 449 6.58 6.80 0.44
CA TRP A 449 7.91 6.19 0.41
C TRP A 449 7.89 4.73 -0.04
N ASP A 450 6.73 4.22 -0.45
CA ASP A 450 6.54 2.81 -0.77
C ASP A 450 7.05 1.88 0.34
N SER A 451 6.81 2.29 1.60
CA SER A 451 7.26 1.55 2.79
C SER A 451 6.05 0.93 3.48
N LEU A 452 6.05 -0.40 3.60
CA LEU A 452 4.94 -1.18 4.13
C LEU A 452 5.07 -1.37 5.64
N LEU A 453 3.92 -1.58 6.29
CA LEU A 453 3.86 -2.35 7.52
C LEU A 453 3.58 -3.80 7.18
N HIS A 454 4.23 -4.74 7.86
CA HIS A 454 3.98 -6.17 7.72
C HIS A 454 3.22 -6.67 8.95
N TYR A 455 2.08 -7.30 8.72
CA TYR A 455 1.22 -7.77 9.80
C TYR A 455 1.89 -8.87 10.63
N LEU A 456 1.81 -8.75 11.96
CA LEU A 456 2.13 -9.83 12.89
C LEU A 456 0.96 -10.81 12.94
N GLY A 457 1.05 -11.85 12.13
CA GLY A 457 -0.04 -12.77 11.87
C GLY A 457 -0.11 -13.97 12.81
N PRO A 458 -1.21 -14.75 12.74
CA PRO A 458 -1.43 -15.94 13.56
C PRO A 458 -0.40 -17.05 13.30
N ASP A 459 0.21 -17.04 12.12
CA ASP A 459 1.14 -18.04 11.60
C ASP A 459 2.59 -17.59 11.68
N THR A 460 2.88 -16.60 12.54
CA THR A 460 4.24 -16.13 12.77
C THR A 460 5.16 -17.26 13.24
N PRO A 461 6.35 -17.43 12.64
CA PRO A 461 7.33 -18.41 13.11
C PRO A 461 8.08 -17.94 14.35
N VAL A 462 7.99 -16.65 14.67
CA VAL A 462 8.69 -16.02 15.79
C VAL A 462 8.04 -16.45 17.10
N LYS A 463 8.87 -16.89 18.06
CA LYS A 463 8.41 -17.34 19.37
C LYS A 463 8.92 -16.45 20.47
N ASN A 464 8.09 -16.20 21.47
CA ASN A 464 8.52 -15.59 22.71
C ASN A 464 9.51 -16.56 23.43
N PRO A 465 10.75 -16.14 23.70
CA PRO A 465 11.78 -17.02 24.27
C PRO A 465 11.47 -17.46 25.70
N ASN A 466 10.63 -16.72 26.43
CA ASN A 466 10.25 -17.02 27.81
C ASN A 466 9.08 -18.01 27.91
N THR A 467 8.16 -18.00 26.93
CA THR A 467 6.96 -18.83 26.97
C THR A 467 6.94 -19.95 25.93
N GLY A 468 7.79 -19.87 24.89
CA GLY A 468 7.81 -20.78 23.75
C GLY A 468 6.59 -20.65 22.81
N LYS A 469 5.67 -19.73 23.08
CA LYS A 469 4.46 -19.48 22.27
C LYS A 469 4.76 -18.49 21.12
N PRO A 470 3.91 -18.45 20.07
CA PRO A 470 4.04 -17.43 19.03
C PRO A 470 4.11 -16.02 19.61
N TRP A 471 4.93 -15.16 19.02
CA TRP A 471 5.07 -13.76 19.41
C TRP A 471 3.75 -13.02 19.17
N THR A 472 3.36 -12.15 20.10
CA THR A 472 2.10 -11.42 20.05
C THR A 472 2.34 -9.91 20.09
N SER A 473 1.32 -9.13 19.72
CA SER A 473 1.36 -7.68 19.91
C SER A 473 1.55 -7.29 21.38
N GLY A 474 1.08 -8.10 22.33
CA GLY A 474 1.33 -7.89 23.75
C GLY A 474 2.82 -7.99 24.12
N ASP A 475 3.57 -8.86 23.44
CA ASP A 475 5.01 -9.00 23.63
C ASP A 475 5.77 -7.79 23.09
N SER A 476 5.45 -7.34 21.87
CA SER A 476 6.01 -6.10 21.29
C SER A 476 5.72 -4.89 22.18
N ARG A 477 4.46 -4.76 22.62
CA ARG A 477 3.99 -3.68 23.48
C ARG A 477 4.66 -3.71 24.84
N GLY A 478 5.00 -4.89 25.37
CA GLY A 478 5.77 -5.03 26.61
C GLY A 478 7.17 -4.42 26.55
N VAL A 479 7.76 -4.30 25.36
CA VAL A 479 9.08 -3.67 25.15
C VAL A 479 8.95 -2.16 24.96
N VAL A 480 8.01 -1.73 24.10
CA VAL A 480 7.86 -0.31 23.75
C VAL A 480 7.05 0.43 24.80
N CYS A 481 5.91 -0.10 25.23
CA CYS A 481 4.96 0.50 26.17
C CYS A 481 4.83 -0.35 27.47
N PRO A 482 5.91 -0.59 28.23
CA PRO A 482 5.83 -1.34 29.47
C PRO A 482 4.97 -0.60 30.51
N THR A 483 4.40 -1.35 31.45
CA THR A 483 3.62 -0.76 32.55
C THR A 483 4.43 0.14 33.48
N SER A 484 5.76 0.03 33.46
CA SER A 484 6.69 0.91 34.17
C SER A 484 6.89 2.27 33.50
N TRP A 485 6.45 2.44 32.25
CA TRP A 485 6.58 3.72 31.54
C TRP A 485 5.68 4.78 32.18
N THR A 486 6.26 5.94 32.48
CA THR A 486 5.54 7.06 33.09
C THR A 486 5.05 8.02 32.01
N LYS A 487 3.73 7.99 31.77
CA LYS A 487 3.03 8.89 30.83
C LYS A 487 3.35 10.36 31.14
N HIS A 488 3.37 11.21 30.11
CA HIS A 488 3.46 12.66 30.32
C HIS A 488 2.19 13.16 31.03
N PRO A 489 2.29 14.07 32.02
CA PRO A 489 1.12 14.73 32.57
C PRO A 489 0.35 15.42 31.44
N ALA A 490 -0.94 15.17 31.32
CA ALA A 490 -1.76 15.82 30.32
C ALA A 490 -2.57 16.97 30.96
N ASP A 491 -2.93 17.99 30.18
CA ASP A 491 -3.90 18.99 30.65
C ASP A 491 -5.19 18.27 31.08
N SER A 492 -5.87 18.81 32.09
CA SER A 492 -7.14 18.27 32.61
C SER A 492 -8.21 17.99 31.56
N VAL A 493 -8.19 18.65 30.40
CA VAL A 493 -9.11 18.36 29.29
C VAL A 493 -8.74 17.10 28.53
N VAL A 494 -7.46 16.74 28.50
CA VAL A 494 -6.99 15.42 28.07
C VAL A 494 -7.16 14.47 29.27
N SER A 495 -8.40 13.98 29.43
CA SER A 495 -8.85 13.28 30.64
C SER A 495 -8.01 12.05 31.01
N LEU A 496 -7.68 11.21 30.03
CA LEU A 496 -6.90 9.99 30.19
C LEU A 496 -6.04 9.80 28.95
N THR A 497 -4.75 9.52 29.14
CA THR A 497 -3.84 9.17 28.04
C THR A 497 -3.44 7.71 28.09
N ASP A 498 -3.12 7.14 26.94
CA ASP A 498 -2.53 5.82 26.76
C ASP A 498 -1.19 5.90 26.03
N CYS A 499 -0.38 4.84 26.20
CA CYS A 499 0.83 4.67 25.41
C CYS A 499 0.44 4.27 23.98
N ASP A 500 0.57 5.17 23.04
CA ASP A 500 0.50 4.88 21.62
C ASP A 500 1.91 4.57 21.10
N GLU A 501 2.03 3.65 20.16
CA GLU A 501 3.31 3.19 19.62
C GLU A 501 3.26 3.13 18.09
N TYR A 502 4.37 3.50 17.45
CA TYR A 502 4.49 3.44 16.01
C TYR A 502 5.88 2.93 15.61
N ALA A 503 6.03 1.97 14.68
CA ALA A 503 4.94 1.22 14.07
C ALA A 503 4.12 0.41 15.11
N PRO A 504 2.84 0.11 14.84
CA PRO A 504 1.96 -0.55 15.80
C PRO A 504 2.50 -1.92 16.26
N ALA A 505 2.25 -2.30 17.51
CA ALA A 505 2.73 -3.57 18.07
C ALA A 505 2.32 -4.83 17.30
N SER A 506 1.25 -4.76 16.51
CA SER A 506 0.77 -5.85 15.64
C SER A 506 1.49 -5.89 14.28
N THR A 507 2.72 -5.39 14.20
CA THR A 507 3.52 -5.34 12.97
C THR A 507 4.97 -5.75 13.22
N HIS A 508 5.66 -6.20 12.17
CA HIS A 508 7.08 -6.56 12.23
C HIS A 508 7.99 -5.31 12.33
N GLU A 509 7.48 -4.15 11.94
CA GLU A 509 8.13 -2.84 12.10
C GLU A 509 7.97 -2.27 13.51
N SER A 510 7.23 -2.94 14.41
CA SER A 510 7.18 -2.51 15.80
C SER A 510 8.59 -2.50 16.39
N GLY A 511 8.90 -1.45 17.16
CA GLY A 511 10.17 -1.39 17.90
C GLY A 511 10.35 -2.58 18.87
N GLY A 512 9.26 -3.22 19.29
CA GLY A 512 9.31 -4.40 20.15
C GLY A 512 9.47 -5.73 19.41
N PHE A 513 9.33 -5.77 18.09
CA PHE A 513 9.37 -7.03 17.34
C PHE A 513 10.83 -7.52 17.17
N PRO A 514 11.14 -8.77 17.54
CA PRO A 514 12.51 -9.29 17.49
C PRO A 514 12.95 -9.57 16.05
N GLY A 515 14.13 -9.08 15.67
CA GLY A 515 14.66 -9.20 14.31
C GLY A 515 14.06 -8.21 13.30
N GLY A 516 13.07 -7.40 13.71
CA GLY A 516 12.49 -6.36 12.88
C GLY A 516 13.46 -5.21 12.60
N VAL A 517 13.22 -4.48 11.50
CA VAL A 517 14.05 -3.33 11.07
C VAL A 517 14.18 -2.26 12.16
N ASN A 518 13.13 -2.12 12.97
CA ASN A 518 12.99 -1.11 13.99
C ASN A 518 13.29 -1.57 15.41
N GLN A 519 13.75 -2.82 15.59
CA GLN A 519 13.93 -3.42 16.90
C GLN A 519 14.75 -2.53 17.85
N VAL A 520 14.22 -2.33 19.06
CA VAL A 520 14.88 -1.67 20.18
C VAL A 520 14.87 -2.55 21.42
N ALA A 521 15.85 -2.36 22.31
CA ALA A 521 15.91 -3.08 23.59
C ALA A 521 14.92 -2.53 24.64
N SER A 522 14.45 -1.29 24.47
CA SER A 522 13.48 -0.62 25.33
C SER A 522 12.84 0.51 24.54
N GLY A 523 11.57 0.79 24.80
CA GLY A 523 10.88 1.95 24.26
C GLY A 523 11.51 3.31 24.60
N ASP A 524 12.47 3.39 25.54
CA ASP A 524 13.24 4.62 25.81
C ASP A 524 14.15 5.05 24.65
N LYS A 525 14.31 4.18 23.65
CA LYS A 525 14.99 4.47 22.39
C LYS A 525 14.05 5.00 21.31
N CYS A 526 12.74 4.97 21.56
CA CYS A 526 11.75 5.55 20.66
C CYS A 526 11.69 7.07 20.82
N ALA A 527 11.22 7.77 19.78
CA ALA A 527 10.79 9.15 19.86
C ALA A 527 9.70 9.26 20.93
N GLN A 528 9.86 10.18 21.88
CA GLN A 528 8.93 10.36 22.99
C GLN A 528 8.07 11.61 22.75
N LEU A 529 6.77 11.43 22.67
CA LEU A 529 5.82 12.47 22.32
C LEU A 529 4.62 12.47 23.27
N TYR A 530 3.82 13.54 23.23
CA TYR A 530 2.53 13.57 23.90
C TYR A 530 1.60 14.63 23.29
N THR A 531 0.30 14.48 23.52
CA THR A 531 -0.72 15.43 23.07
C THR A 531 -1.13 16.39 24.16
N ASP A 532 -1.34 17.66 23.81
CA ASP A 532 -1.77 18.69 24.75
C ASP A 532 -2.82 19.65 24.14
N TRP A 533 -3.73 20.17 24.97
CA TRP A 533 -4.95 20.92 24.57
C TRP A 533 -4.72 22.43 24.34
N THR A 534 -3.57 22.98 24.71
CA THR A 534 -3.42 24.44 24.86
C THR A 534 -2.64 25.09 23.73
N PHE A 535 -3.10 24.86 22.50
CA PHE A 535 -2.43 25.41 21.34
C PHE A 535 -2.77 26.87 21.02
N ASN A 536 -3.90 27.41 21.49
CA ASN A 536 -4.26 28.83 21.31
C ASN A 536 -4.98 29.38 22.55
N GLY A 537 -4.26 30.11 23.39
CA GLY A 537 -4.86 30.91 24.44
C GLY A 537 -5.55 32.19 23.91
N VAL A 538 -6.52 32.08 23.00
CA VAL A 538 -7.48 33.17 22.68
C VAL A 538 -8.80 32.55 22.26
N GLY A 539 -9.90 32.96 22.91
CA GLY A 539 -11.27 32.60 22.55
C GLY A 539 -11.68 33.17 21.19
N ASN A 540 -11.31 32.49 20.11
CA ASN A 540 -11.97 32.51 18.81
C ASN A 540 -12.90 31.29 18.62
N GLY A 541 -12.99 30.40 19.62
CA GLY A 541 -13.81 29.19 19.56
C GLY A 541 -13.13 27.98 18.90
N SER A 542 -11.79 27.95 18.78
CA SER A 542 -11.06 26.80 18.23
C SER A 542 -10.57 25.83 19.30
N ASP A 543 -11.03 24.59 19.24
CA ASP A 543 -10.56 23.46 20.07
C ASP A 543 -9.29 22.80 19.48
N ASP A 544 -8.21 23.56 19.30
CA ASP A 544 -6.99 23.07 18.64
C ASP A 544 -5.98 22.50 19.65
N PHE A 545 -5.52 21.27 19.39
CA PHE A 545 -4.51 20.51 20.13
C PHE A 545 -3.18 20.49 19.38
N GLY A 546 -2.11 20.13 20.09
CA GLY A 546 -0.78 19.95 19.52
C GLY A 546 -0.12 18.63 19.95
N LEU A 547 0.75 18.11 19.07
CA LEU A 547 1.66 17.01 19.37
C LEU A 547 3.07 17.56 19.67
N LEU A 548 3.59 17.29 20.87
CA LEU A 548 4.83 17.86 21.40
C LEU A 548 5.82 16.78 21.82
N ALA A 549 7.09 17.15 21.92
CA ALA A 549 8.14 16.29 22.47
C ALA A 549 8.03 16.14 23.99
N ASP A 550 8.14 14.91 24.48
CA ASP A 550 8.35 14.66 25.91
C ASP A 550 9.84 14.81 26.26
N ILE A 551 10.21 16.03 26.66
CA ILE A 551 11.62 16.37 26.90
C ILE A 551 12.19 15.84 28.22
N ARG A 552 11.37 15.24 29.08
CA ARG A 552 11.83 14.53 30.30
C ARG A 552 12.78 13.40 29.94
N THR A 553 12.51 12.78 28.79
CA THR A 553 13.25 11.64 28.26
C THR A 553 14.02 12.03 26.99
N ALA A 554 13.39 12.77 26.06
CA ALA A 554 14.00 13.21 24.81
C ALA A 554 14.43 14.68 24.88
N LYS A 555 15.60 14.96 25.49
CA LYS A 555 16.11 16.31 25.81
C LYS A 555 16.08 17.35 24.69
N ASN A 556 16.04 16.93 23.42
CA ASN A 556 16.01 17.79 22.22
C ASN A 556 14.81 17.48 21.31
N GLY A 557 13.81 16.72 21.79
CA GLY A 557 12.75 16.14 20.98
C GLY A 557 13.22 15.06 20.00
N PRO A 558 12.33 14.54 19.13
CA PRO A 558 12.67 13.53 18.13
C PRO A 558 13.72 14.06 17.14
N SER A 559 14.86 13.38 17.13
CA SER A 559 15.99 13.67 16.25
C SER A 559 15.76 13.20 14.80
N GLY A 560 14.84 12.25 14.59
CA GLY A 560 14.66 11.56 13.32
C GLY A 560 15.64 10.40 13.12
N THR A 561 16.31 9.97 14.19
CA THR A 561 17.18 8.78 14.20
C THR A 561 16.61 7.64 15.04
N GLU A 562 15.52 7.91 15.75
CA GLU A 562 14.77 6.94 16.52
C GLU A 562 14.13 5.92 15.55
N ARG A 563 14.14 4.64 15.95
CA ARG A 563 13.60 3.54 15.15
C ARG A 563 12.11 3.28 15.41
N CYS A 564 11.53 3.97 16.37
CA CYS A 564 10.14 3.81 16.77
C CYS A 564 9.66 5.11 17.40
N GLY A 565 8.34 5.28 17.47
CA GLY A 565 7.64 6.28 18.25
C GLY A 565 6.98 5.67 19.47
N ARG A 566 6.87 6.47 20.53
CA ARG A 566 6.06 6.22 21.70
C ARG A 566 5.45 7.54 22.17
N ALA A 567 4.13 7.60 22.32
CA ALA A 567 3.44 8.83 22.67
C ALA A 567 2.38 8.66 23.76
N ALA A 568 2.22 9.67 24.63
CA ALA A 568 1.04 9.78 25.49
C ALA A 568 -0.08 10.49 24.72
N ILE A 569 -1.01 9.70 24.17
CA ILE A 569 -2.15 10.16 23.36
C ILE A 569 -3.43 9.95 24.16
N ASP A 570 -4.43 10.84 24.01
CA ASP A 570 -5.77 10.63 24.58
C ASP A 570 -6.29 9.19 24.33
N SER A 571 -6.82 8.56 25.36
CA SER A 571 -7.23 7.14 25.33
C SER A 571 -8.29 6.86 24.27
N ALA A 572 -9.27 7.75 24.07
CA ALA A 572 -10.30 7.55 23.07
C ALA A 572 -9.73 7.67 21.65
N GLN A 573 -8.76 8.58 21.46
CA GLN A 573 -8.03 8.74 20.21
C GLN A 573 -7.18 7.50 19.88
N ASN A 574 -6.34 7.06 20.81
CA ASN A 574 -5.45 5.90 20.64
C ASN A 574 -6.24 4.60 20.40
N GLN A 575 -7.17 4.27 21.31
CA GLN A 575 -7.92 3.02 21.22
C GLN A 575 -8.86 2.99 20.01
N GLY A 576 -9.32 4.15 19.54
CA GLY A 576 -10.21 4.27 18.40
C GLY A 576 -9.51 4.16 17.05
N ALA A 577 -8.30 4.69 16.92
CA ALA A 577 -7.64 4.91 15.63
C ALA A 577 -7.40 3.64 14.81
N PHE A 578 -7.09 2.51 15.47
CA PHE A 578 -6.92 1.21 14.83
C PHE A 578 -8.06 0.22 15.13
N LYS A 579 -9.11 0.62 15.84
CA LYS A 579 -10.22 -0.27 16.22
C LYS A 579 -10.93 -0.90 15.02
N LYS A 580 -10.98 -0.17 13.90
CA LYS A 580 -11.60 -0.62 12.65
C LYS A 580 -10.66 -1.45 11.79
N LEU A 581 -9.37 -1.59 12.15
CA LEU A 581 -8.48 -2.50 11.44
C LEU A 581 -8.97 -3.93 11.70
N GLN A 582 -9.44 -4.58 10.64
CA GLN A 582 -9.91 -5.96 10.68
C GLN A 582 -9.04 -6.77 9.71
N PRO A 583 -7.94 -7.37 10.20
CA PRO A 583 -7.08 -8.22 9.38
C PRO A 583 -7.85 -9.34 8.68
N SER A 584 -8.99 -9.77 9.25
CA SER A 584 -9.91 -10.73 8.65
C SER A 584 -10.57 -10.28 7.35
N VAL A 585 -10.88 -8.99 7.20
CA VAL A 585 -11.53 -8.44 5.99
C VAL A 585 -10.61 -8.50 4.78
N TRP A 586 -9.30 -8.30 5.00
CA TRP A 586 -8.28 -8.39 3.94
C TRP A 586 -7.54 -9.72 3.94
N ARG A 587 -7.91 -10.62 4.85
CA ARG A 587 -7.22 -11.88 5.17
C ARG A 587 -5.71 -11.73 5.27
N LEU A 588 -5.25 -10.78 6.09
CA LEU A 588 -3.82 -10.60 6.34
C LEU A 588 -3.28 -11.78 7.17
N LEU A 589 -2.23 -12.41 6.66
CA LEU A 589 -1.43 -13.41 7.38
C LEU A 589 -0.10 -12.79 7.80
N ASP A 590 0.72 -13.55 8.53
CA ASP A 590 2.04 -13.07 8.94
C ASP A 590 2.86 -12.66 7.72
N ASP A 591 3.53 -11.51 7.84
CA ASP A 591 4.34 -10.90 6.78
C ASP A 591 3.52 -10.34 5.59
N ASP A 592 2.19 -10.28 5.66
CA ASP A 592 1.42 -9.53 4.67
C ASP A 592 1.59 -8.02 4.87
N GLY A 593 2.08 -7.36 3.83
CA GLY A 593 2.25 -5.91 3.77
C GLY A 593 0.94 -5.11 3.63
N PHE A 594 0.83 -3.98 4.31
CA PHE A 594 -0.24 -2.97 4.16
C PHE A 594 0.30 -1.55 4.42
N PHE A 595 -0.38 -0.55 3.86
CA PHE A 595 -0.11 0.87 4.11
C PHE A 595 -1.05 1.44 5.18
N VAL A 596 -0.68 2.58 5.75
CA VAL A 596 -1.53 3.38 6.65
C VAL A 596 -1.64 4.79 6.08
N ASP A 597 -2.86 5.21 5.77
CA ASP A 597 -3.16 6.57 5.33
C ASP A 597 -3.68 7.43 6.50
N THR A 598 -3.26 8.70 6.50
CA THR A 598 -3.56 9.70 7.52
C THR A 598 -4.20 10.94 6.86
N PRO A 599 -5.46 10.81 6.38
CA PRO A 599 -6.12 11.87 5.64
C PRO A 599 -6.14 13.20 6.41
N GLY A 600 -6.08 14.30 5.67
CA GLY A 600 -6.03 15.65 6.26
C GLY A 600 -4.62 16.12 6.59
N PHE A 601 -3.62 15.23 6.60
CA PHE A 601 -2.19 15.59 6.71
C PHE A 601 -1.42 15.48 5.39
N ALA A 602 -1.99 14.84 4.35
CA ALA A 602 -1.35 14.63 3.03
C ALA A 602 -0.87 15.91 2.32
N HIS A 603 -1.39 17.08 2.70
CA HIS A 603 -0.99 18.37 2.14
C HIS A 603 0.30 18.95 2.77
N CYS A 604 0.78 18.36 3.86
CA CYS A 604 2.00 18.79 4.54
C CYS A 604 3.24 18.25 3.82
N SER A 605 4.26 19.10 3.64
CA SER A 605 5.51 18.74 2.97
C SER A 605 6.64 18.61 3.99
N GLY A 606 6.66 17.50 4.73
CA GLY A 606 7.65 17.22 5.76
C GLY A 606 7.40 17.92 7.10
N VAL A 607 8.35 17.72 8.03
CA VAL A 607 8.22 18.12 9.44
C VAL A 607 8.94 19.43 9.81
N ALA A 608 9.46 20.15 8.82
CA ALA A 608 10.25 21.37 9.03
C ALA A 608 9.41 22.56 9.52
N VAL A 609 8.09 22.49 9.31
CA VAL A 609 7.09 23.45 9.79
C VAL A 609 5.98 22.69 10.49
N THR A 610 5.29 23.34 11.43
CA THR A 610 4.12 22.77 12.08
C THR A 610 3.06 22.42 11.04
N CYS A 611 2.71 21.14 10.94
CA CYS A 611 1.63 20.67 10.07
C CYS A 611 0.28 20.88 10.77
N THR A 612 -0.69 21.45 10.07
CA THR A 612 -2.04 21.67 10.61
C THR A 612 -3.05 20.82 9.84
N TRP A 613 -3.77 19.97 10.57
CA TRP A 613 -4.80 19.12 9.98
C TRP A 613 -5.83 19.91 9.17
N ARG A 614 -6.26 19.35 8.04
CA ARG A 614 -7.37 19.87 7.23
C ARG A 614 -8.51 18.86 7.19
N LYS A 615 -9.74 19.38 7.26
CA LYS A 615 -10.95 18.55 7.16
C LYS A 615 -11.01 17.82 5.83
N VAL A 616 -11.42 16.54 5.91
CA VAL A 616 -11.58 15.60 4.80
C VAL A 616 -13.02 15.12 4.72
#